data_AF-A0A2W4T4A4-F1
#
_entry.id   AF-A0A2W4T4A4-F1
#
_cell.length_a   1.000
_cell.length_b   1.000
_cell.length_c   1.000
_cell.angle_alpha   90.00
_cell.angle_beta   90.00
_cell.angle_gamma   90.00
#
_symmetry.space_group_name_H-M   'P 1'
#
loop_
_entity.id
_entity.type
_entity.pdbx_description
1 polymer ?
#
loop_
_entity_poly.entity_id
_entity_poly.type
_entity_poly.pdbx_seq_one_letter_code
_entity_poly.pdbx_strand_id
1 'polypeptide(L)'
;MKKRKASTDSDPGPRLQSVTQYLEKNFPDFFAEARFQVGDDDYFLFARFGQYLARSIEQNRVPRQKINRGFTVLNKMARASAKHPRIRQMLVSGPLEYIVDAPKARELARKRLSPVAQGYLESLCE
;
A
#
# COMPACT_ATOMS: atom_id res chain seq x y z
N MET A 1 29.42 -26.94 -18.10
CA MET A 1 28.76 -26.70 -16.79
C MET A 1 27.78 -25.55 -16.91
N LYS A 2 26.47 -25.80 -16.89
CA LYS A 2 25.45 -24.75 -16.94
C LYS A 2 25.36 -24.09 -15.55
N LYS A 3 25.72 -22.80 -15.46
CA LYS A 3 25.50 -21.98 -14.25
C LYS A 3 24.00 -21.96 -13.98
N ARG A 4 23.57 -22.60 -12.88
CA ARG A 4 22.20 -22.47 -12.37
C ARG A 4 22.02 -21.00 -11.96
N LYS A 5 21.22 -20.24 -12.70
CA LYS A 5 20.69 -18.96 -12.23
C LYS A 5 19.92 -19.26 -10.96
N ALA A 6 20.36 -18.68 -9.84
CA ALA A 6 19.56 -18.64 -8.63
C ALA A 6 18.22 -18.00 -9.00
N SER A 7 17.15 -18.78 -8.93
CA SER A 7 15.79 -18.28 -9.05
C SER A 7 15.57 -17.34 -7.86
N THR A 8 15.52 -16.05 -8.12
CA THR A 8 15.25 -15.03 -7.11
C THR A 8 13.81 -15.23 -6.61
N ASP A 9 13.64 -15.99 -5.53
CA ASP A 9 12.37 -16.25 -4.82
C ASP A 9 11.81 -14.99 -4.11
N SER A 10 12.26 -13.80 -4.54
CA SER A 10 12.03 -12.50 -3.91
C SER A 10 11.34 -11.50 -4.84
N ASP A 11 10.88 -11.97 -6.01
CA ASP A 11 10.02 -11.18 -6.88
C ASP A 11 8.57 -11.24 -6.31
N PRO A 12 8.01 -10.11 -5.84
CA PRO A 12 6.64 -10.07 -5.35
C PRO A 12 5.60 -10.46 -6.43
N GLY A 13 6.01 -10.54 -7.69
CA GLY A 13 5.33 -11.32 -8.73
C GLY A 13 3.91 -10.85 -9.07
N PRO A 14 3.03 -11.76 -9.53
CA PRO A 14 1.68 -11.44 -10.00
C PRO A 14 0.75 -10.82 -8.95
N ARG A 15 1.04 -11.05 -7.67
CA ARG A 15 0.17 -10.59 -6.58
C ARG A 15 0.31 -9.10 -6.38
N LEU A 16 1.54 -8.58 -6.33
CA LEU A 16 1.74 -7.14 -6.25
C LEU A 16 1.23 -6.44 -7.51
N GLN A 17 1.45 -7.03 -8.69
CA GLN A 17 0.89 -6.55 -9.95
C GLN A 17 -0.64 -6.39 -9.89
N SER A 18 -1.36 -7.34 -9.29
CA SER A 18 -2.82 -7.24 -9.12
C SER A 18 -3.24 -6.09 -8.19
N VAL A 19 -2.40 -5.74 -7.21
CA VAL A 19 -2.61 -4.57 -6.33
C VAL A 19 -2.33 -3.29 -7.10
N THR A 20 -1.22 -3.23 -7.83
CA THR A 20 -0.80 -2.10 -8.66
C THR A 20 -1.84 -1.77 -9.73
N GLN A 21 -2.39 -2.79 -10.42
CA GLN A 21 -3.49 -2.62 -11.38
C GLN A 21 -4.77 -2.10 -10.73
N TYR A 22 -5.10 -2.58 -9.52
CA TYR A 22 -6.25 -2.07 -8.79
C TYR A 22 -6.05 -0.60 -8.39
N LEU A 23 -4.83 -0.24 -7.97
CA LEU A 23 -4.46 1.13 -7.64
C LEU A 23 -4.61 2.04 -8.87
N GLU A 24 -3.99 1.67 -9.99
CA GLU A 24 -4.06 2.40 -11.27
C GLU A 24 -5.52 2.63 -11.71
N LYS A 25 -6.34 1.57 -11.73
CA LYS A 25 -7.75 1.67 -12.15
C LYS A 25 -8.58 2.63 -11.29
N ASN A 26 -8.31 2.72 -9.99
CA ASN A 26 -9.14 3.48 -9.05
C ASN A 26 -8.58 4.87 -8.73
N PHE A 27 -7.30 5.09 -9.02
CA PHE A 27 -6.56 6.32 -8.76
C PHE A 27 -5.65 6.67 -9.95
N PRO A 28 -6.20 6.81 -11.17
CA PRO A 28 -5.39 6.97 -12.37
C PRO A 28 -4.52 8.23 -12.33
N ASP A 29 -5.06 9.37 -11.88
CA ASP A 29 -4.32 10.63 -11.82
C ASP A 29 -3.14 10.55 -10.83
N PHE A 30 -3.40 10.04 -9.63
CA PHE A 30 -2.35 9.78 -8.64
C PHE A 30 -1.32 8.80 -9.18
N PHE A 31 -1.76 7.72 -9.83
CA PHE A 31 -0.88 6.68 -10.33
C PHE A 31 0.05 7.21 -11.41
N ALA A 32 -0.48 7.95 -12.38
CA ALA A 32 0.30 8.58 -13.43
C ALA A 32 1.33 9.57 -12.86
N GLU A 33 0.90 10.44 -11.93
CA GLU A 33 1.80 11.40 -11.28
C GLU A 33 2.90 10.70 -10.47
N ALA A 34 2.52 9.70 -9.66
CA ALA A 34 3.47 8.96 -8.85
C ALA A 34 4.47 8.20 -9.72
N ARG A 35 4.02 7.53 -10.79
CA ARG A 35 4.89 6.81 -11.74
C ARG A 35 5.83 7.76 -12.48
N PHE A 36 5.39 8.97 -12.81
CA PHE A 36 6.28 9.97 -13.39
C PHE A 36 7.43 10.34 -12.42
N GLN A 37 7.14 10.40 -11.11
CA GLN A 37 8.12 10.77 -10.09
C GLN A 37 9.05 9.62 -9.67
N VAL A 38 8.52 8.39 -9.58
CA VAL A 38 9.23 7.25 -8.97
C VAL A 38 9.59 6.13 -9.97
N GLY A 39 9.14 6.25 -11.22
CA GLY A 39 9.34 5.22 -12.24
C GLY A 39 8.72 3.88 -11.87
N ASP A 40 9.47 2.81 -12.04
CA ASP A 40 9.03 1.43 -11.78
C ASP A 40 9.18 0.99 -10.31
N ASP A 41 9.57 1.89 -9.40
CA ASP A 41 9.75 1.56 -8.00
C ASP A 41 8.40 1.45 -7.25
N ASP A 42 7.95 0.21 -7.06
CA ASP A 42 6.71 -0.09 -6.35
C ASP A 42 6.76 0.30 -4.86
N TYR A 43 7.92 0.25 -4.21
CA TYR A 43 8.02 0.67 -2.80
C TYR A 43 7.67 2.15 -2.67
N PHE A 44 8.30 3.01 -3.49
CA PHE A 44 8.01 4.44 -3.46
C PHE A 44 6.59 4.76 -3.93
N LEU A 45 6.06 4.03 -4.92
CA LEU A 45 4.65 4.17 -5.35
C LEU A 45 3.70 3.97 -4.17
N PHE A 46 3.85 2.88 -3.41
CA PHE A 46 2.97 2.57 -2.29
C PHE A 46 3.21 3.51 -1.09
N ALA A 47 4.44 3.91 -0.80
CA ALA A 47 4.73 4.91 0.22
C ALA A 47 4.02 6.24 -0.09
N ARG A 48 4.15 6.75 -1.33
CA ARG A 48 3.45 7.95 -1.80
C ARG A 48 1.94 7.79 -1.75
N PHE A 49 1.43 6.58 -1.99
CA PHE A 49 0.00 6.31 -1.90
C PHE A 49 -0.53 6.44 -0.47
N GLY A 50 0.20 5.93 0.53
CA GLY A 50 -0.16 6.13 1.94
C GLY A 50 -0.20 7.60 2.31
N GLN A 51 0.83 8.36 1.91
CA GLN A 51 0.87 9.81 2.10
C GLN A 51 -0.34 10.51 1.44
N TYR A 52 -0.65 10.17 0.19
CA TYR A 52 -1.81 10.70 -0.54
C TYR A 52 -3.12 10.40 0.21
N LEU A 53 -3.31 9.15 0.65
CA LEU A 53 -4.53 8.72 1.33
C LEU A 53 -4.68 9.42 2.68
N ALA A 54 -3.61 9.45 3.48
CA ALA A 54 -3.57 10.12 4.78
C ALA A 54 -3.96 11.61 4.64
N ARG A 55 -3.29 12.34 3.75
CA ARG A 55 -3.58 13.77 3.50
C ARG A 55 -5.00 13.99 3.00
N SER A 56 -5.49 13.12 2.12
CA SER A 56 -6.85 13.22 1.57
C SER A 56 -7.92 13.07 2.66
N ILE A 57 -7.70 12.17 3.63
CA ILE A 57 -8.58 11.98 4.79
C ILE A 57 -8.48 13.18 5.74
N GLU A 58 -7.26 13.60 6.09
CA GLU A 58 -7.04 14.72 7.03
C GLU A 58 -7.71 16.01 6.57
N GLN A 59 -7.62 16.29 5.27
CA GLN A 59 -8.15 17.49 4.64
C GLN A 59 -9.63 17.34 4.23
N ASN A 60 -10.22 16.16 4.41
CA ASN A 60 -11.60 15.85 4.00
C ASN A 60 -11.89 16.20 2.52
N ARG A 61 -10.89 16.01 1.65
CA ARG A 61 -10.88 16.50 0.25
C ARG A 61 -11.40 15.50 -0.77
N VAL A 62 -11.65 14.25 -0.38
CA VAL A 62 -12.03 13.18 -1.31
C VAL A 62 -13.33 12.49 -0.89
N PRO A 63 -14.16 12.07 -1.86
CA PRO A 63 -15.40 11.34 -1.55
C PRO A 63 -15.13 10.05 -0.76
N ARG A 64 -16.07 9.70 0.12
CA ARG A 64 -16.01 8.46 0.94
C ARG A 64 -15.74 7.20 0.12
N GLN A 65 -16.26 7.12 -1.11
CA GLN A 65 -16.00 5.99 -2.00
C GLN A 65 -14.53 5.86 -2.40
N LYS A 66 -13.84 6.98 -2.67
CA LYS A 66 -12.39 7.01 -2.93
C LYS A 66 -11.61 6.56 -1.70
N ILE A 67 -12.01 7.00 -0.50
CA ILE A 67 -11.38 6.56 0.75
C ILE A 67 -11.51 5.04 0.93
N ASN A 68 -12.70 4.48 0.73
CA ASN A 68 -12.92 3.03 0.83
C ASN A 68 -12.08 2.24 -0.18
N ARG A 69 -11.96 2.73 -1.42
CA ARG A 69 -11.05 2.16 -2.42
C ARG A 69 -9.60 2.23 -1.98
N GLY A 70 -9.20 3.28 -1.26
CA GLY A 70 -7.84 3.41 -0.75
C GLY A 70 -7.52 2.37 0.32
N PHE A 71 -8.42 2.17 1.30
CA PHE A 71 -8.28 1.07 2.24
C PHE A 71 -8.35 -0.31 1.56
N THR A 72 -9.06 -0.44 0.44
CA THR A 72 -9.08 -1.68 -0.35
C THR A 72 -7.70 -2.00 -0.95
N VAL A 73 -6.94 -0.99 -1.40
CA VAL A 73 -5.54 -1.18 -1.84
C VAL A 73 -4.70 -1.72 -0.68
N LEU A 74 -4.75 -1.09 0.50
CA LEU A 74 -3.99 -1.53 1.68
C LEU A 74 -4.37 -2.95 2.13
N ASN A 75 -5.66 -3.26 2.13
CA ASN A 75 -6.14 -4.61 2.47
C ASN A 75 -5.69 -5.66 1.44
N LYS A 76 -5.59 -5.30 0.16
CA LYS A 76 -5.04 -6.18 -0.88
C LYS A 76 -3.54 -6.43 -0.67
N MET A 77 -2.77 -5.40 -0.30
CA MET A 77 -1.36 -5.57 0.07
C MET A 77 -1.22 -6.51 1.27
N ALA A 78 -2.00 -6.32 2.33
CA ALA A 78 -1.97 -7.16 3.52
C ALA A 78 -2.38 -8.62 3.22
N ARG A 79 -3.29 -8.84 2.28
CA ARG A 79 -3.62 -10.19 1.82
C ARG A 79 -2.46 -10.82 1.03
N ALA A 80 -1.77 -10.04 0.21
CA ALA A 80 -0.63 -10.50 -0.57
C ALA A 80 0.59 -10.77 0.32
N SER A 81 0.78 -10.01 1.40
CA SER A 81 1.89 -10.14 2.35
C SER A 81 1.91 -11.47 3.10
N ALA A 82 0.75 -12.12 3.25
CA ALA A 82 0.63 -13.44 3.87
C ALA A 82 1.53 -14.49 3.22
N LYS A 83 1.82 -14.35 1.92
CA LYS A 83 2.69 -15.27 1.16
C LYS A 83 3.99 -14.62 0.69
N HIS A 84 4.14 -13.30 0.83
CA HIS A 84 5.33 -12.57 0.38
C HIS A 84 5.78 -11.56 1.45
N PRO A 85 6.80 -11.91 2.26
CA PRO A 85 7.35 -11.03 3.30
C PRO A 85 7.78 -9.66 2.77
N ARG A 86 8.26 -9.57 1.53
CA ARG A 86 8.64 -8.28 0.92
C ARG A 86 7.46 -7.33 0.75
N ILE A 87 6.26 -7.82 0.39
CA ILE A 87 5.05 -7.00 0.31
C ILE A 87 4.64 -6.52 1.71
N ARG A 88 4.86 -7.35 2.74
CA ARG A 88 4.67 -6.95 4.14
C ARG A 88 5.55 -5.76 4.49
N GLN A 89 6.84 -5.88 4.19
CA GLN A 89 7.80 -4.82 4.46
C GLN A 89 7.39 -3.54 3.74
N MET A 90 7.06 -3.59 2.44
CA MET A 90 6.59 -2.42 1.69
C MET A 90 5.33 -1.80 2.29
N LEU A 91 4.37 -2.61 2.75
CA LEU A 91 3.13 -2.12 3.37
C LEU A 91 3.41 -1.42 4.71
N VAL A 92 4.22 -2.07 5.56
CA VAL A 92 4.52 -1.60 6.92
C VAL A 92 5.40 -0.36 6.88
N SER A 93 6.56 -0.41 6.22
CA SER A 93 7.53 0.70 6.17
C SER A 93 7.25 1.70 5.03
N GLY A 94 5.97 1.81 4.65
CA GLY A 94 5.53 2.60 3.51
C GLY A 94 4.15 3.17 3.80
N PRO A 95 3.07 2.68 3.18
CA PRO A 95 1.76 3.27 3.36
C PRO A 95 1.30 3.41 4.81
N LEU A 96 1.59 2.41 5.67
CA LEU A 96 1.07 2.41 7.04
C LEU A 96 1.75 3.44 7.94
N GLU A 97 3.05 3.73 7.78
CA GLU A 97 3.73 4.81 8.52
C GLU A 97 3.00 6.15 8.36
N TYR A 98 2.72 6.55 7.11
CA TYR A 98 1.99 7.80 6.84
C TYR A 98 0.56 7.80 7.39
N ILE A 99 -0.08 6.63 7.52
CA ILE A 99 -1.42 6.51 8.07
C ILE A 99 -1.39 6.62 9.60
N VAL A 100 -0.39 6.03 10.27
CA VAL A 100 -0.22 6.12 11.72
C VAL A 100 0.00 7.57 12.17
N ASP A 101 0.79 8.31 11.42
CA ASP A 101 1.15 9.71 11.72
C ASP A 101 -0.02 10.70 11.52
N ALA A 102 -1.09 10.28 10.85
CA ALA A 102 -2.25 11.11 10.54
C ALA A 102 -3.46 10.73 11.43
N PRO A 103 -3.86 11.55 12.42
CA PRO A 103 -4.83 11.16 13.45
C PRO A 103 -6.18 10.65 12.94
N LYS A 104 -6.82 11.37 12.00
CA LYS A 104 -8.11 10.98 11.40
C LYS A 104 -7.94 9.78 10.47
N ALA A 105 -6.82 9.73 9.74
CA ALA A 105 -6.51 8.59 8.88
C ALA A 105 -6.33 7.32 9.70
N ARG A 106 -5.58 7.38 10.81
CA ARG A 106 -5.38 6.29 11.78
C ARG A 106 -6.70 5.83 12.38
N GLU A 107 -7.53 6.76 12.84
CA GLU A 107 -8.84 6.43 13.40
C GLU A 107 -9.72 5.70 12.38
N LEU A 108 -9.73 6.19 11.13
CA LEU A 108 -10.51 5.56 10.07
C LEU A 108 -9.92 4.22 9.63
N ALA A 109 -8.60 4.09 9.64
CA ALA A 109 -7.89 2.84 9.35
C ALA A 109 -8.28 1.73 10.34
N ARG A 110 -8.33 2.04 11.64
CA ARG A 110 -8.84 1.11 12.68
C ARG A 110 -10.27 0.63 12.44
N LYS A 111 -11.06 1.32 11.63
CA LYS A 111 -12.44 0.93 11.28
C LYS A 111 -12.57 0.26 9.91
N ARG A 112 -11.55 0.36 9.04
CA ARG A 112 -11.66 0.01 7.60
C ARG A 112 -10.61 -0.98 7.11
N LEU A 113 -9.48 -1.08 7.80
CA LEU A 113 -8.49 -2.10 7.52
C LEU A 113 -9.02 -3.49 7.90
N SER A 114 -8.57 -4.51 7.19
CA SER A 114 -8.81 -5.90 7.55
C SER A 114 -8.03 -6.24 8.83
N PRO A 115 -8.40 -7.32 9.56
CA PRO A 115 -7.70 -7.70 10.78
C PRO A 115 -6.18 -7.86 10.59
N VAL A 116 -5.76 -8.39 9.45
CA VAL A 116 -4.33 -8.54 9.11
C VAL A 116 -3.64 -7.18 8.97
N ALA A 117 -4.26 -6.24 8.24
CA ALA A 117 -3.70 -4.92 8.05
C ALA A 117 -3.75 -4.08 9.33
N GLN A 118 -4.77 -4.27 10.19
CA GLN A 118 -4.85 -3.64 11.50
C GLN A 118 -3.72 -4.10 12.42
N GLY A 119 -3.44 -5.41 12.50
CA GLY A 119 -2.33 -5.90 13.31
C GLY A 119 -0.98 -5.29 12.91
N TYR A 120 -0.75 -5.07 11.61
CA TYR A 120 0.43 -4.36 11.13
C TYR A 120 0.45 -2.87 11.48
N LEU A 121 -0.71 -2.20 11.44
CA LEU A 121 -0.82 -0.80 11.84
C LEU A 121 -0.58 -0.63 13.35
N GLU A 122 -1.10 -1.56 14.16
CA GLU A 122 -0.98 -1.55 15.61
C GLU A 122 0.46 -1.80 16.07
N SER A 123 1.20 -2.70 15.41
CA SER A 123 2.63 -2.92 15.69
C SER A 123 3.53 -1.71 15.42
N LEU A 124 3.02 -0.68 14.73
CA LEU A 124 3.73 0.60 14.52
C LEU A 124 3.40 1.64 15.61
N CYS A 125 2.39 1.38 16.44
CA CYS A 125 1.95 2.26 17.53
C CYS A 125 2.48 1.83 18.91
N GLU A 126 3.09 0.65 18.98
CA GLU A 126 3.74 0.06 20.16
C GLU A 126 5.21 0.49 20.25
#